data_AF-A0A6P1RE69-F1
#
_entry.id   AF-A0A6P1RE69-F1
#
_cell.length_a   1.000
_cell.length_b   1.000
_cell.length_c   1.000
_cell.angle_alpha   90.00
_cell.angle_beta   90.00
_cell.angle_gamma   90.00
#
_symmetry.space_group_name_H-M   'P 1'
#
loop_
_entity.id
_entity.type
_entity.pdbx_description
1 polymer ?
#
loop_
_entity_poly.entity_id
_entity_poly.type
_entity_poly.pdbx_seq_one_letter_code
_entity_poly.pdbx_strand_id
1 'polypeptide(L)'
;MTGGHTHNTVPMRSSPRCGARTRDGSPCRAPAAHGKTRCRMHGGALGSGAPKGNQNARTHGLFTRDAISERQQLQALLDDAQTLLRKLTQPKQDAF
;
A
#
# COMPACT_ATOMS: atom_id res chain seq x y z
N MET A 1 13.37 -15.56 -44.39
CA MET A 1 12.20 -15.68 -43.48
C MET A 1 11.63 -14.28 -43.23
N THR A 2 10.95 -13.69 -44.22
CA THR A 2 10.37 -12.34 -44.11
C THR A 2 8.87 -12.46 -44.31
N GLY A 3 8.16 -12.86 -43.26
CA GLY A 3 6.71 -12.89 -43.26
C GLY A 3 6.18 -11.46 -43.24
N GLY A 4 5.60 -11.01 -44.36
CA GLY A 4 4.94 -9.71 -44.49
C GLY A 4 3.59 -9.62 -43.80
N HIS A 5 3.51 -10.05 -42.53
CA HIS A 5 2.30 -9.91 -41.74
C HIS A 5 2.27 -8.55 -41.04
N THR A 6 1.25 -7.75 -41.33
CA THR A 6 1.02 -6.44 -40.69
C THR A 6 0.55 -6.66 -39.25
N HIS A 7 1.43 -6.43 -38.28
CA HIS A 7 1.04 -6.43 -36.87
C HIS A 7 0.26 -5.16 -36.54
N ASN A 8 -0.93 -5.30 -35.94
CA ASN A 8 -1.65 -4.19 -35.36
C ASN A 8 -0.90 -3.67 -34.11
N THR A 9 -0.10 -2.62 -34.28
CA THR A 9 0.68 -2.00 -33.18
C THR A 9 -0.08 -0.89 -32.45
N VAL A 10 -1.31 -0.55 -32.86
CA VAL A 10 -2.09 0.54 -32.27
C VAL A 10 -2.28 0.36 -30.75
N PRO A 11 -2.71 -0.82 -30.25
CA PRO A 11 -2.86 -1.02 -28.80
C PRO A 11 -1.55 -0.85 -28.03
N MET A 12 -0.43 -1.30 -28.63
CA MET A 12 0.89 -1.15 -28.04
C MET A 12 1.35 0.30 -27.96
N ARG A 13 0.91 1.17 -28.87
CA ARG A 13 1.28 2.60 -28.87
C ARG A 13 0.38 3.43 -27.96
N SER A 14 -0.92 3.13 -27.93
CA SER A 14 -1.90 3.83 -27.09
C SER A 14 -1.83 3.45 -25.61
N SER A 15 -1.28 2.27 -25.28
CA SER A 15 -1.12 1.84 -23.88
C SER A 15 -0.18 2.78 -23.10
N PRO A 16 -0.45 3.03 -21.81
CA PRO A 16 0.48 3.78 -20.95
C PRO A 16 1.83 3.06 -20.85
N ARG A 17 2.91 3.82 -20.64
CA ARG A 17 4.26 3.25 -20.45
C ARG A 17 4.43 2.73 -19.02
N CYS A 18 5.18 1.64 -18.86
CA CYS A 18 5.43 1.02 -17.56
C CYS A 18 6.09 1.96 -16.54
N GLY A 19 7.11 2.72 -16.94
CA GLY A 19 7.79 3.70 -16.07
C GLY A 19 8.61 3.13 -14.91
N ALA A 20 8.69 1.80 -14.72
CA ALA A 20 9.56 1.20 -13.71
C ALA A 20 11.04 1.51 -14.01
N ARG A 21 11.85 1.72 -12.97
CA ARG A 21 13.28 2.00 -13.11
C ARG A 21 13.99 0.74 -13.64
N THR A 22 14.64 0.85 -14.80
CA THR A 22 15.45 -0.23 -15.38
C THR A 22 16.80 -0.33 -14.67
N ARG A 23 17.57 -1.39 -14.97
CA ARG A 23 18.94 -1.56 -14.46
C ARG A 23 19.83 -0.36 -14.76
N ASP A 24 19.66 0.25 -15.93
CA ASP A 24 20.40 1.43 -16.37
C ASP A 24 19.86 2.76 -15.77
N GLY A 25 18.90 2.68 -14.84
CA GLY A 25 18.32 3.84 -14.16
C GLY A 25 17.24 4.59 -14.94
N SER A 26 17.09 4.32 -16.24
CA SER A 26 16.06 4.93 -17.08
C SER A 26 14.65 4.36 -16.80
N PRO A 27 13.56 5.09 -17.11
CA PRO A 27 12.21 4.56 -16.99
C PRO A 27 11.89 3.55 -18.11
N CYS A 28 11.22 2.46 -17.75
CA CYS A 28 10.84 1.41 -18.68
C CYS A 28 9.82 1.91 -19.72
N ARG A 29 10.18 1.77 -21.01
CA ARG A 29 9.37 2.20 -22.17
C ARG A 29 8.42 1.12 -22.71
N ALA A 30 8.42 -0.07 -22.11
CA ALA A 30 7.49 -1.13 -22.49
C ALA A 30 6.03 -0.70 -22.19
N PRO A 31 5.05 -1.13 -23.02
CA PRO A 31 3.65 -0.89 -22.72
C PRO A 31 3.26 -1.58 -21.42
N ALA A 32 2.43 -0.92 -20.61
CA ALA A 32 1.83 -1.54 -19.43
C ALA A 32 0.92 -2.70 -19.84
N ALA A 33 0.83 -3.72 -18.99
CA ALA A 33 -0.12 -4.80 -19.20
C ALA A 33 -1.55 -4.27 -19.07
N HIS A 34 -2.49 -4.89 -19.80
CA HIS A 34 -3.89 -4.49 -19.79
C HIS A 34 -4.45 -4.43 -18.35
N GLY A 35 -5.08 -3.31 -17.99
CA GLY A 35 -5.64 -3.08 -16.65
C GLY A 35 -4.60 -2.89 -15.53
N LYS A 36 -3.31 -2.72 -15.86
CA LYS A 36 -2.22 -2.55 -14.88
C LYS A 36 -1.37 -1.33 -15.21
N THR A 37 -0.57 -0.91 -14.23
CA THR A 37 0.33 0.25 -14.36
C THR A 37 1.75 -0.13 -14.80
N ARG A 38 2.08 -1.43 -14.84
CA ARG A 38 3.43 -1.94 -15.16
C ARG A 38 3.41 -2.97 -16.28
N CYS A 39 4.52 -3.12 -16.98
CA CYS A 39 4.68 -4.14 -18.01
C CYS A 39 4.86 -5.53 -17.40
N ARG A 40 4.73 -6.56 -18.23
CA ARG A 40 4.91 -7.97 -17.82
C ARG A 40 6.21 -8.22 -17.03
N MET A 41 7.31 -7.57 -17.41
CA MET A 41 8.63 -7.74 -16.79
C MET A 41 8.81 -7.00 -15.46
N HIS A 42 8.00 -5.98 -15.18
CA HIS A 42 8.13 -5.14 -13.98
C HIS A 42 6.89 -5.25 -13.08
N GLY A 43 6.38 -6.46 -12.89
CA GLY A 43 5.24 -6.72 -11.99
C GLY A 43 3.86 -6.56 -12.63
N GLY A 44 3.77 -6.58 -13.96
CA GLY A 44 2.49 -6.60 -14.69
C GLY A 44 2.04 -7.99 -15.13
N ALA A 45 2.84 -9.05 -14.94
CA ALA A 45 2.48 -10.41 -15.35
C ALA A 45 1.22 -10.94 -14.65
N LEU A 46 0.48 -11.88 -15.24
CA LEU A 46 -0.63 -12.52 -14.54
C LEU A 46 -0.11 -13.19 -13.26
N GLY A 47 -0.82 -13.04 -12.14
CA GLY A 47 -0.35 -13.51 -10.83
C GLY A 47 0.78 -12.69 -10.21
N SER A 48 1.16 -11.55 -10.79
CA SER A 48 2.11 -10.61 -10.18
C SER A 48 1.56 -10.01 -8.88
N GLY A 49 2.39 -9.96 -7.85
CA GLY A 49 2.06 -9.36 -6.56
C GLY A 49 1.62 -10.38 -5.52
N ALA A 50 1.39 -9.89 -4.31
CA ALA A 50 0.90 -10.67 -3.19
C ALA A 50 -0.51 -11.20 -3.46
N PRO A 51 -0.79 -12.51 -3.26
CA PRO A 51 -2.17 -12.98 -3.24
C PRO A 51 -2.93 -12.34 -2.07
N LYS A 52 -4.25 -12.23 -2.22
CA LYS A 52 -5.11 -11.70 -1.14
C LYS A 52 -4.94 -12.56 0.11
N GLY A 53 -4.72 -11.93 1.26
CA GLY A 53 -4.56 -12.61 2.54
C GLY A 53 -3.18 -13.24 2.76
N ASN A 54 -2.17 -12.94 1.92
CA ASN A 54 -0.82 -13.46 2.17
C ASN A 54 -0.29 -13.00 3.55
N GLN A 55 0.52 -13.87 4.15
CA GLN A 55 1.14 -13.61 5.45
C GLN A 55 2.66 -13.54 5.36
N ASN A 56 3.24 -13.72 4.18
CA ASN A 56 4.69 -13.83 3.99
C ASN A 56 5.47 -12.57 4.39
N ALA A 57 4.85 -11.38 4.26
CA ALA A 57 5.45 -10.12 4.70
C ALA A 57 5.14 -9.80 6.18
N ARG A 58 4.32 -10.61 6.86
CA ARG A 58 4.02 -10.44 8.28
C ARG A 58 5.19 -11.01 9.08
N THR A 59 5.82 -10.15 9.87
CA THR A 59 6.93 -10.54 10.74
C THR A 59 6.43 -10.74 12.17
N HIS A 60 6.00 -9.66 12.84
CA HIS A 60 5.58 -9.67 14.24
C HIS A 60 4.10 -9.28 14.45
N GLY A 61 3.33 -9.01 13.39
CA GLY A 61 1.89 -8.72 13.47
C GLY A 61 1.50 -7.34 14.03
N LEU A 62 2.41 -6.62 14.69
CA LEU A 62 2.18 -5.30 15.31
C LEU A 62 1.69 -4.19 14.37
N PHE A 63 1.92 -4.32 13.06
CA PHE A 63 1.46 -3.37 12.04
C PHE A 63 0.28 -3.88 11.21
N THR A 64 -0.36 -4.96 11.65
CA THR A 64 -1.64 -5.36 11.07
C THR A 64 -2.70 -4.31 11.40
N ARG A 65 -3.70 -4.17 10.53
CA ARG A 65 -4.81 -3.25 10.73
C ARG A 65 -5.48 -3.45 12.10
N ASP A 66 -5.67 -4.71 12.48
CA ASP A 66 -6.36 -5.08 13.71
C ASP A 66 -5.52 -4.72 14.94
N ALA A 67 -4.21 -5.03 14.95
CA ALA A 67 -3.31 -4.65 16.04
C ALA A 67 -3.14 -3.13 16.19
N ILE A 68 -3.17 -2.39 15.08
CA ILE A 68 -3.16 -0.92 15.11
C ILE A 68 -4.47 -0.40 15.73
N SER A 69 -5.61 -0.94 15.32
CA SER A 69 -6.92 -0.57 15.84
C SER A 69 -7.03 -0.83 17.34
N GLU A 70 -6.60 -2.00 17.80
CA GLU A 70 -6.58 -2.36 19.22
C GLU A 70 -5.72 -1.39 20.03
N ARG A 71 -4.51 -1.08 19.54
CA ARG A 71 -3.63 -0.11 20.21
C ARG A 71 -4.26 1.27 20.32
N GLN A 72 -4.93 1.74 19.27
CA GLN A 72 -5.61 3.03 19.28
C GLN A 72 -6.75 3.06 20.31
N GLN A 73 -7.53 1.99 20.42
CA GLN A 73 -8.60 1.85 21.41
C GLN A 73 -8.05 1.84 22.84
N LEU A 74 -6.97 1.09 23.08
CA LEU A 74 -6.31 1.05 24.39
C LEU A 74 -5.72 2.41 24.77
N GLN A 75 -5.11 3.11 23.82
CA GLN A 75 -4.59 4.47 24.05
C GLN A 75 -5.71 5.45 24.42
N ALA A 76 -6.81 5.45 23.68
CA ALA A 76 -7.96 6.29 24.00
C ALA A 76 -8.50 6.03 25.42
N LEU A 77 -8.62 4.76 25.80
CA LEU A 77 -9.06 4.38 27.15
C LEU A 77 -8.09 4.87 28.24
N LEU A 78 -6.78 4.74 28.02
CA LEU A 78 -5.77 5.22 28.97
C LEU A 78 -5.81 6.75 29.10
N ASP A 79 -6.01 7.47 28.00
CA ASP A 79 -6.12 8.93 27.99
C ASP A 79 -7.37 9.41 28.75
N ASP A 80 -8.50 8.72 28.57
CA ASP A 80 -9.73 8.98 29.31
C ASP A 80 -9.56 8.71 30.80
N ALA A 81 -8.93 7.59 31.16
CA ALA A 81 -8.65 7.23 32.55
C ALA A 81 -7.73 8.27 33.22
N GLN A 82 -6.65 8.69 32.55
CA GLN A 82 -5.78 9.74 33.05
C GLN A 82 -6.51 11.07 33.20
N THR A 83 -7.38 11.41 32.26
CA THR A 83 -8.20 12.63 32.33
C THR A 83 -9.15 12.60 33.52
N LEU A 84 -9.80 11.47 33.77
CA LEU A 84 -10.66 11.28 34.94
C LEU A 84 -9.86 11.42 36.24
N LEU A 85 -8.73 10.73 36.35
CA LEU A 85 -7.87 10.81 37.54
C LEU A 85 -7.45 12.25 37.82
N ARG A 86 -7.00 13.00 36.80
CA ARG A 86 -6.66 14.42 36.93
C ARG A 86 -7.81 15.27 37.47
N LYS A 87 -9.05 15.01 37.03
CA LYS A 87 -10.24 15.73 37.53
C LYS A 87 -10.53 15.42 38.99
N LEU A 88 -10.34 14.16 39.40
CA LEU A 88 -10.59 13.72 40.78
C LEU A 88 -9.50 14.17 41.76
N THR A 89 -8.27 14.36 41.29
CA THR A 89 -7.14 14.79 42.12
C THR A 89 -6.95 16.31 42.14
N GLN A 90 -7.75 17.08 41.39
CA GLN A 90 -7.77 18.54 41.54
C GLN A 90 -8.36 18.91 42.90
N PRO A 91 -7.70 19.81 43.67
CA PRO A 91 -8.27 20.29 44.92
C PRO A 91 -9.62 20.95 44.63
N LYS A 92 -10.63 20.66 45.46
CA LYS A 92 -11.85 21.45 45.49
C LYS A 92 -11.42 22.90 45.66
N GLN A 93 -11.79 23.76 44.72
CA GLN A 93 -11.74 25.18 44.94
C GLN A 93 -12.78 25.44 46.02
N ASP A 94 -12.34 25.48 47.29
CA ASP A 94 -13.20 25.78 48.42
C ASP A 94 -13.78 27.17 48.19
N ALA A 95 -15.07 27.19 47.88
CA ALA A 95 -15.84 28.41 47.71
C ALA A 95 -15.93 29.13 49.06
N PHE A 96 -15.57 30.42 49.02
CA PHE A 96 -15.76 31.42 50.06
C PHE A 96 -17.19 31.44 50.61
#